data_AF-A0A7W0Q1I6-F1
#
_entry.id   AF-A0A7W0Q1I6-F1
#
_cell.length_a   1.000
_cell.length_b   1.000
_cell.length_c   1.000
_cell.angle_alpha   90.00
_cell.angle_beta   90.00
_cell.angle_gamma   90.00
#
_symmetry.space_group_name_H-M   'P 1'
#
loop_
_entity.id
_entity.type
_entity.pdbx_description
1 polymer ?
#
loop_
_entity_poly.entity_id
_entity_poly.type
_entity_poly.pdbx_seq_one_letter_code
_entity_poly.pdbx_strand_id
1 'polypeptide(L)'
;LLDDPAWQPPPALRAVLLGGAAAPPRLLATATDRGVPFLATYGMTETFGQIATADLARAGDPDATLVILPGVSIEAGTREAPAPIHVRAPSLALRYLDGAPIAPCLATADLGYVEGAAVHVIGRADDVIITGGENVHPQAVEAVLAATPGVRAACVFGVADPRWGELVGAALAVDDSFELTAALARWQNALPPHARPRELATVPTLPVSPNGKLDRRVAAQIPRTPVRFG
;
A
#
# COMPACT_ATOMS: atom_id res chain seq x y z
N LEU A 1 -12.73 15.78 1.49
CA LEU A 1 -13.31 16.00 2.85
C LEU A 1 -12.23 16.55 3.78
N LEU A 2 -11.17 15.78 4.03
CA LEU A 2 -10.09 16.22 4.92
C LEU A 2 -9.24 17.37 4.35
N ASP A 3 -9.35 17.66 3.05
CA ASP A 3 -8.74 18.85 2.43
C ASP A 3 -9.39 20.17 2.87
N ASP A 4 -10.64 20.14 3.36
CA ASP A 4 -11.28 21.30 3.96
C ASP A 4 -10.89 21.37 5.45
N PRO A 5 -10.10 22.38 5.88
CA PRO A 5 -9.66 22.50 7.27
C PRO A 5 -10.79 22.80 8.25
N ALA A 6 -11.94 23.31 7.79
CA ALA A 6 -13.09 23.62 8.64
C ALA A 6 -13.99 22.39 8.87
N TRP A 7 -13.83 21.34 8.05
CA TRP A 7 -14.65 20.13 8.17
C TRP A 7 -14.30 19.34 9.44
N GLN A 8 -15.34 18.96 10.19
CA GLN A 8 -15.26 18.06 11.34
C GLN A 8 -16.22 16.87 11.18
N PRO A 9 -15.88 15.69 11.72
CA PRO A 9 -16.79 14.55 11.71
C PRO A 9 -18.06 14.90 12.51
N PRO A 10 -19.27 14.64 11.96
CA PRO A 10 -20.50 14.81 12.71
C PRO A 10 -20.49 13.98 14.01
N PRO A 11 -21.08 14.45 15.12
CA PRO A 11 -21.09 13.69 16.39
C PRO A 11 -21.73 12.30 16.28
N ALA A 12 -22.60 12.09 15.28
CA ALA A 12 -23.25 10.82 15.02
C ALA A 12 -22.42 9.86 14.14
N LEU A 13 -21.27 10.29 13.59
CA LEU A 13 -20.43 9.44 12.76
C LEU A 13 -19.75 8.37 13.63
N ARG A 14 -19.96 7.10 13.30
CA ARG A 14 -19.47 5.96 14.10
C ARG A 14 -18.34 5.18 13.46
N ALA A 15 -18.32 5.13 12.13
CA ALA A 15 -17.31 4.39 11.39
C ALA A 15 -17.17 4.96 9.97
N VAL A 16 -15.95 4.94 9.44
CA VAL A 16 -15.66 5.11 8.02
C VAL A 16 -14.86 3.89 7.55
N LEU A 17 -15.43 3.05 6.70
CA LEU A 17 -14.70 1.92 6.14
C LEU A 17 -13.74 2.42 5.06
N LEU A 18 -12.45 2.19 5.28
CA LEU A 18 -11.37 2.62 4.41
C LEU A 18 -10.73 1.41 3.75
N GLY A 19 -10.99 1.20 2.46
CA GLY A 19 -10.53 0.01 1.74
C GLY A 19 -10.20 0.27 0.28
N GLY A 20 -9.85 -0.81 -0.41
CA GLY A 20 -9.51 -0.80 -1.84
C GLY A 20 -8.01 -0.63 -2.13
N ALA A 21 -7.28 0.08 -1.27
CA ALA A 21 -5.82 0.16 -1.26
C ALA A 21 -5.31 0.54 0.14
N ALA A 22 -4.01 0.36 0.39
CA ALA A 22 -3.38 0.88 1.60
C ALA A 22 -3.54 2.41 1.64
N ALA A 23 -3.97 2.93 2.79
CA ALA A 23 -4.17 4.35 2.97
C ALA A 23 -2.85 5.08 3.22
N PRO A 24 -2.62 6.27 2.63
CA PRO A 24 -1.39 7.03 2.87
C PRO A 24 -1.23 7.40 4.35
N PRO A 25 -0.03 7.29 4.94
CA PRO A 25 0.19 7.62 6.36
C PRO A 25 -0.25 9.04 6.74
N ARG A 26 -0.04 10.02 5.85
CA ARG A 26 -0.49 11.41 6.07
C ARG A 26 -2.01 11.54 6.16
N LEU A 27 -2.73 10.78 5.33
CA LEU A 27 -4.20 10.76 5.35
C LEU A 27 -4.69 10.20 6.69
N LEU A 28 -4.10 9.08 7.12
CA LEU A 28 -4.44 8.44 8.38
C LEU A 28 -4.13 9.34 9.58
N ALA A 29 -2.94 9.94 9.63
CA ALA A 29 -2.56 10.89 10.69
C ALA A 29 -3.54 12.08 10.77
N THR A 30 -3.88 12.68 9.62
CA THR A 30 -4.85 13.78 9.56
C THR A 30 -6.24 13.34 10.04
N ALA A 31 -6.66 12.13 9.67
CA ALA A 31 -7.95 11.59 10.08
C ALA A 31 -7.99 11.31 11.59
N THR A 32 -6.92 10.76 12.16
CA THR A 32 -6.74 10.53 13.60
C THR A 32 -6.76 11.85 14.38
N ASP A 33 -6.00 12.85 13.94
CA ASP A 33 -5.95 14.18 14.57
C ASP A 33 -7.34 14.86 14.58
N ARG A 34 -8.17 14.57 13.59
CA ARG A 34 -9.54 15.09 13.49
C ARG A 34 -10.60 14.18 14.13
N GLY A 35 -10.21 13.11 14.81
CA GLY A 35 -11.13 12.20 15.49
C GLY A 35 -12.07 11.44 14.53
N VAL A 36 -11.66 11.20 13.29
CA VAL A 36 -12.44 10.41 12.33
C VAL A 36 -12.34 8.93 12.71
N PRO A 37 -13.48 8.23 12.96
CA PRO A 37 -13.46 6.83 13.35
C PRO A 37 -13.30 5.91 12.13
N PHE A 38 -12.15 5.95 11.45
CA PHE A 38 -11.91 5.09 10.30
C PHE A 38 -11.56 3.66 10.72
N LEU A 39 -11.88 2.70 9.84
CA LEU A 39 -11.53 1.30 9.97
C LEU A 39 -10.93 0.84 8.65
N ALA A 40 -9.67 0.41 8.67
CA ALA A 40 -9.05 -0.21 7.50
C ALA A 40 -9.81 -1.50 7.15
N THR A 41 -9.96 -1.79 5.86
CA THR A 41 -10.56 -3.03 5.37
C THR A 41 -9.64 -3.68 4.35
N TYR A 42 -9.65 -5.01 4.35
CA TYR A 42 -8.98 -5.82 3.36
C TYR A 42 -9.98 -6.69 2.63
N GLY A 43 -9.89 -6.69 1.31
CA GLY A 43 -10.80 -7.34 0.40
C GLY A 43 -10.50 -6.95 -1.05
N MET A 44 -11.16 -7.65 -1.96
CA MET A 44 -10.98 -7.52 -3.39
C MET A 44 -12.27 -7.82 -4.13
N THR A 45 -12.26 -7.66 -5.46
CA THR A 45 -13.43 -7.93 -6.29
C THR A 45 -13.83 -9.40 -6.19
N GLU A 46 -12.84 -10.30 -6.18
CA GLU A 46 -12.97 -11.75 -6.12
C GLU A 46 -13.58 -12.22 -4.78
N THR A 47 -13.55 -11.40 -3.74
CA THR A 47 -14.11 -11.72 -2.42
C THR A 47 -15.46 -11.05 -2.15
N PHE A 48 -16.01 -10.34 -3.15
CA PHE A 48 -17.24 -9.55 -3.06
C PHE A 48 -17.20 -8.53 -1.90
N GLY A 49 -16.07 -7.83 -1.76
CA GLY A 49 -15.85 -6.82 -0.73
C GLY A 49 -14.93 -7.29 0.38
N GLN A 50 -15.13 -6.77 1.59
CA GLN A 50 -14.24 -6.97 2.74
C GLN A 50 -14.28 -8.42 3.27
N ILE A 51 -13.11 -8.94 3.60
CA ILE A 51 -12.89 -10.24 4.27
C ILE A 51 -12.16 -10.11 5.60
N ALA A 52 -11.54 -8.95 5.85
CA ALA A 52 -11.02 -8.55 7.14
C ALA A 52 -11.20 -7.04 7.35
N THR A 53 -11.34 -6.61 8.61
CA THR A 53 -11.49 -5.20 8.97
C THR A 53 -10.78 -4.90 10.28
N ALA A 54 -10.27 -3.68 10.42
CA ALA A 54 -9.70 -3.19 11.67
C ALA A 54 -10.68 -3.40 12.84
N ASP A 55 -10.14 -3.74 14.01
CA ASP A 55 -10.95 -3.87 15.23
C ASP A 55 -11.76 -2.59 15.48
N LEU A 56 -13.09 -2.72 15.58
CA LEU A 56 -14.01 -1.62 15.83
C LEU A 56 -13.67 -0.88 17.14
N ALA A 57 -13.12 -1.58 18.13
CA ALA A 57 -12.69 -0.98 19.40
C ALA A 57 -11.50 -0.02 19.22
N ARG A 58 -10.79 -0.12 18.10
CA ARG A 58 -9.65 0.72 17.71
C ARG A 58 -9.99 1.63 16.52
N ALA A 59 -11.25 2.01 16.35
CA ALA A 59 -11.63 2.95 15.28
C ALA A 59 -10.83 4.27 15.37
N GLY A 60 -10.26 4.71 14.25
CA GLY A 60 -9.40 5.90 14.15
C GLY A 60 -7.92 5.64 14.46
N ASP A 61 -7.55 4.40 14.79
CA ASP A 61 -6.17 3.99 15.02
C ASP A 61 -5.54 3.45 13.71
N PRO A 62 -4.48 4.09 13.18
CA PRO A 62 -3.81 3.67 11.95
C PRO A 62 -3.12 2.30 12.07
N ASP A 63 -2.79 1.88 13.29
CA ASP A 63 -2.10 0.63 13.60
C ASP A 63 -3.08 -0.45 14.09
N ALA A 64 -4.39 -0.23 13.87
CA ALA A 64 -5.41 -1.23 14.16
C ALA A 64 -5.22 -2.47 13.27
N THR A 65 -5.05 -3.61 13.91
CA THR A 65 -4.89 -4.88 13.23
C THR A 65 -6.17 -5.29 12.50
N LEU A 66 -6.03 -5.83 11.28
CA LEU A 66 -7.16 -6.38 10.52
C LEU A 66 -7.58 -7.72 11.11
N VAL A 67 -8.83 -7.78 11.58
CA VAL A 67 -9.47 -8.98 12.11
C VAL A 67 -10.24 -9.68 10.99
N ILE A 68 -10.01 -10.98 10.83
CA ILE A 68 -10.67 -11.83 9.84
C ILE A 68 -12.17 -11.90 10.16
N LEU A 69 -13.02 -11.69 9.15
CA LEU A 69 -14.48 -11.70 9.33
C LEU A 69 -15.03 -13.12 9.56
N PRO A 70 -16.18 -13.25 10.26
CA PRO A 70 -16.82 -14.55 10.45
C PRO A 70 -17.11 -15.27 9.13
N GLY A 71 -16.78 -16.57 9.08
CA GLY A 71 -16.97 -17.40 7.89
C GLY A 71 -15.86 -17.26 6.83
N VAL A 72 -14.85 -16.42 7.08
CA VAL A 72 -13.64 -16.33 6.26
C VAL A 72 -12.53 -17.13 6.94
N SER A 73 -11.79 -17.89 6.14
CA SER A 73 -10.52 -18.50 6.52
C SER A 73 -9.42 -17.90 5.65
N ILE A 74 -8.38 -17.39 6.30
CA ILE A 74 -7.19 -16.86 5.65
C ILE A 74 -5.98 -17.68 6.10
N GLU A 75 -5.17 -18.11 5.14
CA GLU A 75 -3.89 -18.78 5.37
C GLU A 75 -2.78 -17.95 4.72
N ALA A 76 -1.68 -17.74 5.45
CA ALA A 76 -0.52 -17.00 4.99
C ALA A 76 0.73 -17.43 5.78
N GLY A 77 1.81 -16.68 5.68
CA GLY A 77 3.07 -16.98 6.37
C GLY A 77 3.07 -16.61 7.86
N THR A 78 4.28 -16.54 8.43
CA THR A 78 4.52 -15.96 9.76
C THR A 78 5.11 -14.56 9.63
N ARG A 79 5.20 -13.83 10.74
CA ARG A 79 5.83 -12.51 10.78
C ARG A 79 7.27 -12.52 10.25
N GLU A 80 8.02 -13.58 10.55
CA GLU A 80 9.43 -13.77 10.15
C GLU A 80 9.56 -14.31 8.72
N ALA A 81 8.55 -15.07 8.27
CA ALA A 81 8.51 -15.65 6.94
C ALA A 81 7.13 -15.44 6.30
N PRO A 82 6.83 -14.22 5.81
CA PRO A 82 5.56 -13.95 5.15
C PRO A 82 5.39 -14.75 3.86
N ALA A 83 4.14 -15.08 3.52
CA ALA A 83 3.81 -15.92 2.37
C ALA A 83 2.55 -15.42 1.66
N PRO A 84 2.28 -15.89 0.42
CA PRO A 84 1.07 -15.50 -0.30
C PRO A 84 -0.21 -15.83 0.48
N ILE A 85 -1.13 -14.88 0.49
CA ILE A 85 -2.40 -14.99 1.21
C ILE A 85 -3.36 -15.87 0.40
N HIS A 86 -3.90 -16.89 1.05
CA HIS A 86 -4.91 -17.78 0.52
C HIS A 86 -6.22 -17.58 1.27
N VAL A 87 -7.33 -17.44 0.54
CA VAL A 87 -8.63 -17.09 1.10
C VAL A 87 -9.67 -18.16 0.79
N ARG A 88 -10.41 -18.58 1.81
CA ARG A 88 -11.64 -19.34 1.69
C ARG A 88 -12.78 -18.53 2.31
N ALA A 89 -13.82 -18.27 1.53
CA ALA A 89 -14.98 -17.52 2.00
C ALA A 89 -16.24 -17.92 1.21
N PRO A 90 -17.43 -17.84 1.82
CA PRO A 90 -18.69 -18.02 1.10
C PRO A 90 -18.96 -16.87 0.11
N SER A 91 -18.28 -15.73 0.27
CA SER A 91 -18.42 -14.54 -0.59
C SER A 91 -17.52 -14.58 -1.84
N LEU A 92 -16.73 -15.64 -2.04
CA LEU A 92 -15.89 -15.75 -3.23
C LEU A 92 -16.75 -15.72 -4.51
N ALA A 93 -16.33 -14.89 -5.45
CA ALA A 93 -16.90 -14.90 -6.79
C ALA A 93 -16.72 -16.29 -7.41
N LEU A 94 -17.64 -16.68 -8.30
CA LEU A 94 -17.66 -18.04 -8.83
C LEU A 94 -16.68 -18.23 -10.01
N ARG A 95 -16.50 -17.19 -10.81
CA ARG A 95 -15.68 -17.19 -12.04
C ARG A 95 -15.41 -15.76 -12.52
N TYR A 96 -14.40 -15.62 -13.36
CA TYR A 96 -14.13 -14.41 -14.13
C TYR A 96 -15.06 -14.31 -15.35
N LEU A 97 -15.08 -13.14 -15.99
CA LEU A 97 -15.94 -12.86 -17.15
C LEU A 97 -15.61 -13.74 -18.37
N ASP A 98 -14.35 -14.13 -18.52
CA ASP A 98 -13.88 -15.07 -19.55
C ASP A 98 -14.29 -16.53 -19.28
N GLY A 99 -14.94 -16.80 -18.15
CA GLY A 99 -15.39 -18.12 -17.74
C GLY A 99 -14.41 -18.90 -16.87
N ALA A 100 -13.20 -18.39 -16.64
CA ALA A 100 -12.22 -19.07 -15.78
C ALA A 100 -12.76 -19.18 -14.33
N PRO A 101 -12.78 -20.37 -13.72
CA PRO A 101 -13.32 -20.54 -12.38
C PRO A 101 -12.42 -19.90 -11.33
N ILE A 102 -13.03 -19.36 -10.27
CA ILE A 102 -12.28 -18.98 -9.06
C ILE A 102 -12.22 -20.23 -8.17
N ALA A 103 -11.01 -20.57 -7.73
CA ALA A 103 -10.80 -21.72 -6.88
C ALA A 103 -11.50 -21.52 -5.51
N PRO A 104 -12.05 -22.59 -4.89
CA PRO A 104 -12.65 -22.51 -3.56
C PRO A 104 -11.70 -21.97 -2.49
N CYS A 105 -10.40 -22.18 -2.70
CA CYS A 105 -9.32 -21.51 -2.00
C CYS A 105 -8.65 -20.57 -3.01
N LEU A 106 -9.00 -19.28 -2.95
CA LEU A 106 -8.42 -18.26 -3.81
C LEU A 106 -6.98 -17.98 -3.38
N ALA A 107 -6.02 -18.30 -4.25
CA ALA A 107 -4.66 -17.81 -4.13
C ALA A 107 -4.63 -16.34 -4.57
N THR A 108 -4.40 -15.44 -3.62
CA THR A 108 -4.24 -14.02 -3.92
C THR A 108 -2.79 -13.75 -4.34
N ALA A 109 -2.59 -12.60 -4.98
CA ALA A 109 -1.26 -12.06 -5.21
C ALA A 109 -0.83 -11.11 -4.06
N ASP A 110 -1.49 -11.16 -2.90
CA ASP A 110 -1.08 -10.40 -1.72
C ASP A 110 -0.15 -11.27 -0.83
N LEU A 111 0.90 -10.66 -0.29
CA LEU A 111 1.82 -11.27 0.67
C LEU A 111 1.45 -10.84 2.09
N GLY A 112 1.48 -11.77 3.03
CA GLY A 112 1.18 -11.46 4.42
C GLY A 112 1.47 -12.58 5.39
N TYR A 113 1.01 -12.39 6.61
CA TYR A 113 1.05 -13.38 7.67
C TYR A 113 -0.20 -13.32 8.55
N VAL A 114 -0.47 -14.40 9.27
CA VAL A 114 -1.63 -14.52 10.17
C VAL A 114 -1.15 -14.74 11.61
N GLU A 115 -1.75 -14.04 12.56
CA GLU A 115 -1.51 -14.20 14.00
C GLU A 115 -2.86 -14.35 14.72
N GLY A 116 -3.26 -15.58 15.04
CA GLY A 116 -4.58 -15.86 15.62
C GLY A 116 -5.71 -15.53 14.64
N ALA A 117 -6.57 -14.57 14.99
CA ALA A 117 -7.66 -14.08 14.12
C ALA A 117 -7.27 -12.85 13.30
N ALA A 118 -6.01 -12.39 13.40
CA ALA A 118 -5.50 -11.23 12.70
C ALA A 118 -4.79 -11.62 11.41
N VAL A 119 -4.98 -10.81 10.37
CA VAL A 119 -4.21 -10.87 9.12
C VAL A 119 -3.39 -9.60 8.97
N HIS A 120 -2.13 -9.75 8.58
CA HIS A 120 -1.22 -8.66 8.27
C HIS A 120 -0.85 -8.71 6.80
N VAL A 121 -1.31 -7.72 6.04
CA VAL A 121 -1.02 -7.60 4.60
C VAL A 121 0.21 -6.71 4.43
N ILE A 122 1.25 -7.24 3.80
CA ILE A 122 2.52 -6.54 3.57
C ILE A 122 2.49 -5.77 2.25
N GLY A 123 1.86 -6.36 1.24
CA GLY A 123 1.80 -5.80 -0.10
C GLY A 123 1.50 -6.87 -1.13
N ARG A 124 1.80 -6.57 -2.38
CA ARG A 124 1.59 -7.45 -3.52
C ARG A 124 2.84 -8.30 -3.77
N ALA A 125 2.68 -9.61 -3.84
CA ALA A 125 3.73 -10.57 -4.18
C ALA A 125 4.23 -10.39 -5.62
N ASP A 126 3.35 -9.97 -6.53
CA ASP A 126 3.69 -9.68 -7.94
C ASP A 126 4.27 -8.29 -8.17
N ASP A 127 4.23 -7.39 -7.18
CA ASP A 127 4.85 -6.06 -7.25
C ASP A 127 6.27 -6.03 -6.64
N VAL A 128 6.80 -7.16 -6.15
CA VAL A 128 8.13 -7.20 -5.52
C VAL A 128 9.21 -6.86 -6.55
N ILE A 129 10.00 -5.83 -6.25
CA ILE A 129 11.16 -5.44 -7.06
C ILE A 129 12.35 -6.28 -6.61
N ILE A 130 13.00 -6.97 -7.56
CA ILE A 130 14.18 -7.78 -7.25
C ILE A 130 15.43 -7.05 -7.76
N THR A 131 16.16 -6.43 -6.83
CA THR A 131 17.35 -5.61 -7.13
C THR A 131 18.61 -6.27 -6.56
N GLY A 132 19.43 -6.87 -7.42
CA GLY A 132 20.68 -7.52 -7.01
C GLY A 132 20.47 -8.75 -6.12
N GLY A 133 19.33 -9.43 -6.25
CA GLY A 133 18.95 -10.58 -5.44
C GLY A 133 18.23 -10.23 -4.13
N GLU A 134 18.03 -8.95 -3.83
CA GLU A 134 17.28 -8.47 -2.66
C GLU A 134 15.84 -8.12 -3.06
N ASN A 135 14.88 -8.50 -2.22
CA ASN A 135 13.46 -8.21 -2.41
C ASN A 135 13.11 -6.85 -1.82
N VAL A 136 12.53 -5.98 -2.64
CA VAL A 136 12.02 -4.67 -2.23
C VAL A 136 10.51 -4.64 -2.45
N HIS A 137 9.76 -4.48 -1.36
CA HIS A 137 8.33 -4.24 -1.41
C HIS A 137 8.05 -2.76 -1.68
N PRO A 138 7.46 -2.38 -2.82
CA PRO A 138 7.22 -0.98 -3.16
C PRO A 138 6.47 -0.22 -2.08
N GLN A 139 5.46 -0.85 -1.46
CA GLN A 139 4.62 -0.24 -0.44
C GLN A 139 5.43 0.20 0.80
N ALA A 140 6.45 -0.57 1.19
CA ALA A 140 7.32 -0.23 2.31
C ALA A 140 8.17 1.00 1.99
N VAL A 141 8.70 1.09 0.76
CA VAL A 141 9.44 2.25 0.29
C VAL A 141 8.52 3.47 0.15
N GLU A 142 7.35 3.30 -0.47
CA GLU A 142 6.32 4.35 -0.65
C GLU A 142 5.93 4.98 0.68
N ALA A 143 5.73 4.19 1.75
CA ALA A 143 5.44 4.71 3.08
C ALA A 143 6.54 5.64 3.61
N VAL A 144 7.82 5.27 3.43
CA VAL A 144 8.96 6.10 3.82
C VAL A 144 9.04 7.37 2.96
N LEU A 145 8.83 7.27 1.64
CA LEU A 145 8.86 8.41 0.73
C LEU A 145 7.71 9.39 1.02
N ALA A 146 6.50 8.89 1.25
CA ALA A 146 5.31 9.71 1.56
C ALA A 146 5.39 10.40 2.93
N ALA A 147 6.18 9.85 3.86
CA ALA A 147 6.48 10.48 5.15
C ALA A 147 7.51 11.62 5.08
N THR A 148 8.04 11.94 3.89
CA THR A 148 8.98 13.06 3.70
C THR A 148 8.24 14.39 3.53
N PRO A 149 8.68 15.48 4.19
CA PRO A 149 8.16 16.83 3.95
C PRO A 149 8.09 17.20 2.46
N GLY A 150 6.99 17.81 2.04
CA GLY A 150 6.73 18.16 0.66
C GLY A 150 6.32 17.02 -0.28
N VAL A 151 6.37 15.75 0.15
CA VAL A 151 5.84 14.62 -0.63
C VAL A 151 4.38 14.38 -0.26
N ARG A 152 3.46 14.58 -1.21
CA ARG A 152 2.03 14.27 -1.05
C ARG A 152 1.73 12.79 -1.25
N ALA A 153 2.36 12.18 -2.24
CA ALA A 153 2.21 10.75 -2.54
C ALA A 153 3.43 10.24 -3.30
N ALA A 154 3.69 8.93 -3.19
CA ALA A 154 4.78 8.25 -3.89
C ALA A 154 4.24 6.98 -4.57
N CYS A 155 4.79 6.66 -5.74
CA CYS A 155 4.56 5.42 -6.46
C CYS A 155 5.92 4.82 -6.77
N VAL A 156 6.22 3.64 -6.20
CA VAL A 156 7.49 2.92 -6.38
C VAL A 156 7.27 1.76 -7.33
N PHE A 157 8.25 1.53 -8.21
CA PHE A 157 8.19 0.52 -9.26
C PHE A 157 9.58 0.04 -9.64
N GLY A 158 9.65 -1.16 -10.20
CA GLY A 158 10.88 -1.71 -10.77
C GLY A 158 11.22 -1.05 -12.09
N VAL A 159 12.52 -0.79 -12.31
CA VAL A 159 13.06 -0.33 -13.59
C VAL A 159 14.06 -1.36 -14.06
N ALA A 160 13.81 -2.00 -15.21
CA ALA A 160 14.68 -3.04 -15.74
C ALA A 160 16.14 -2.53 -15.88
N ASP A 161 17.09 -3.30 -15.35
CA ASP A 161 18.50 -2.95 -15.38
C ASP A 161 19.36 -4.21 -15.62
N PRO A 162 20.30 -4.15 -16.57
CA PRO A 162 21.07 -5.33 -16.98
C PRO A 162 22.03 -5.86 -15.89
N ARG A 163 22.37 -5.05 -14.88
CA ARG A 163 23.29 -5.42 -13.81
C ARG A 163 22.56 -5.89 -12.56
N TRP A 164 21.45 -5.25 -12.22
CA TRP A 164 20.73 -5.49 -10.97
C TRP A 164 19.45 -6.32 -11.16
N GLY A 165 19.06 -6.62 -12.41
CA GLY A 165 17.74 -7.16 -12.73
C GLY A 165 16.74 -6.01 -12.79
N GLU A 166 16.50 -5.38 -11.64
CA GLU A 166 15.73 -4.15 -11.53
C GLU A 166 16.44 -3.14 -10.63
N LEU A 167 16.19 -1.85 -10.88
CA LEU A 167 16.45 -0.75 -9.94
C LEU A 167 15.13 -0.32 -9.31
N VAL A 168 15.20 0.22 -8.09
CA VAL A 168 14.08 0.88 -7.45
C VAL A 168 13.90 2.27 -8.10
N GLY A 169 12.80 2.45 -8.84
CA GLY A 169 12.35 3.74 -9.35
C GLY A 169 11.20 4.31 -8.52
N ALA A 170 11.07 5.64 -8.45
CA ALA A 170 9.91 6.26 -7.83
C ALA A 170 9.41 7.50 -8.58
N ALA A 171 8.09 7.62 -8.69
CA ALA A 171 7.43 8.86 -9.07
C ALA A 171 6.83 9.51 -7.80
N LEU A 172 7.05 10.82 -7.65
CA LEU A 172 6.66 11.59 -6.48
C LEU A 172 5.71 12.71 -6.88
N ALA A 173 4.54 12.78 -6.24
CA ALA A 173 3.72 13.98 -6.25
C ALA A 173 4.18 14.89 -5.12
N VAL A 174 4.72 16.07 -5.45
CA VAL A 174 5.37 16.98 -4.50
C VAL A 174 4.75 18.37 -4.50
N ASP A 175 4.85 19.07 -3.37
CA ASP A 175 4.54 20.51 -3.24
C ASP A 175 5.81 21.35 -3.15
N ASP A 176 5.64 22.68 -3.05
CA ASP A 176 6.73 23.66 -3.07
C ASP A 176 7.69 23.55 -1.87
N SER A 177 7.34 22.80 -0.82
CA SER A 177 8.22 22.55 0.33
C SER A 177 9.15 21.34 0.14
N PHE A 178 9.07 20.65 -1.00
CA PHE A 178 9.89 19.47 -1.26
C PHE A 178 11.33 19.84 -1.63
N GLU A 179 12.25 19.39 -0.79
CA GLU A 179 13.69 19.58 -0.97
C GLU A 179 14.41 18.25 -1.18
N LEU A 180 14.90 18.00 -2.41
CA LEU A 180 15.48 16.70 -2.79
C LEU A 180 16.68 16.31 -1.91
N THR A 181 17.58 17.24 -1.60
CA THR A 181 18.77 16.94 -0.79
C THR A 181 18.40 16.52 0.63
N ALA A 182 17.44 17.20 1.25
CA ALA A 182 16.93 16.84 2.58
C ALA A 182 16.19 15.49 2.55
N ALA A 183 15.41 15.24 1.48
CA ALA A 183 14.71 13.98 1.27
C ALA A 183 15.68 12.80 1.15
N LEU A 184 16.75 12.93 0.34
CA LEU A 184 17.77 11.89 0.17
C LEU A 184 18.46 11.56 1.49
N ALA A 185 18.86 12.55 2.28
CA ALA A 185 19.46 12.32 3.59
C ALA A 185 18.51 11.58 4.56
N ARG A 186 17.22 11.93 4.55
CA ARG A 186 16.19 11.23 5.36
C ARG A 186 16.04 9.77 4.92
N TRP A 187 15.93 9.52 3.61
CA TRP A 187 15.79 8.18 3.06
C TRP A 187 17.03 7.32 3.25
N GLN A 188 18.23 7.93 3.26
CA GLN A 188 19.48 7.21 3.56
C GLN A 188 19.45 6.57 4.94
N ASN A 189 18.87 7.26 5.93
CA ASN A 189 18.75 6.77 7.29
C ASN A 189 17.58 5.81 7.50
N ALA A 190 16.51 5.95 6.72
CA ALA A 190 15.28 5.17 6.88
C ALA A 190 15.22 3.89 6.04
N LEU A 191 15.96 3.83 4.92
CA LEU A 191 15.92 2.70 3.98
C LEU A 191 17.28 1.98 3.92
N PRO A 192 17.27 0.62 3.87
CA PRO A 192 18.48 -0.13 3.58
C PRO A 192 18.99 0.20 2.17
N PRO A 193 20.31 0.06 1.90
CA PRO A 193 20.91 0.47 0.63
C PRO A 193 20.24 -0.06 -0.64
N HIS A 194 19.72 -1.30 -0.62
CA HIS A 194 19.07 -1.92 -1.78
C HIS A 194 17.67 -1.35 -2.06
N ALA A 195 16.95 -0.84 -1.05
CA ALA A 195 15.58 -0.33 -1.18
C ALA A 195 15.51 1.17 -1.52
N ARG A 196 16.67 1.84 -1.58
CA ARG A 196 16.77 3.27 -1.86
C ARG A 196 16.49 3.55 -3.35
N PRO A 197 15.57 4.47 -3.69
CA PRO A 197 15.29 4.82 -5.09
C PRO A 197 16.53 5.32 -5.82
N ARG A 198 16.82 4.77 -7.00
CA ARG A 198 17.97 5.18 -7.84
C ARG A 198 17.57 6.10 -8.99
N GLU A 199 16.28 6.11 -9.32
CA GLU A 199 15.70 7.01 -10.32
C GLU A 199 14.43 7.64 -9.76
N LEU A 200 14.29 8.96 -9.96
CA LEU A 200 13.11 9.70 -9.51
C LEU A 200 12.45 10.47 -10.66
N ALA A 201 11.14 10.57 -10.60
CA ALA A 201 10.35 11.56 -11.34
C ALA A 201 9.54 12.39 -10.34
N THR A 202 9.46 13.70 -10.54
CA THR A 202 8.49 14.56 -9.85
C THR A 202 7.35 14.88 -10.81
N VAL A 203 6.12 14.74 -10.32
CA VAL A 203 4.90 14.96 -11.12
C VAL A 203 3.87 15.77 -10.34
N PRO A 204 2.98 16.51 -11.01
CA PRO A 204 1.88 17.19 -10.33
C PRO A 204 0.91 16.19 -9.66
N THR A 205 0.62 15.08 -10.35
CA THR A 205 -0.28 14.01 -9.90
C THR A 205 0.24 12.65 -10.33
N LEU A 206 0.07 11.64 -9.48
CA LEU A 206 0.43 10.25 -9.83
C LEU A 206 -0.65 9.62 -10.73
N PRO A 207 -0.26 8.75 -11.68
CA PRO A 207 -1.21 8.01 -12.48
C PRO A 207 -1.98 7.02 -11.60
N VAL A 208 -3.29 6.96 -11.81
CA VAL A 208 -4.20 6.02 -11.15
C VAL A 208 -5.04 5.30 -12.19
N SER A 209 -5.33 4.03 -11.90
CA SER A 209 -6.34 3.23 -12.61
C SER A 209 -7.75 3.85 -12.48
N PRO A 210 -8.73 3.42 -13.31
CA PRO A 210 -10.12 3.86 -13.18
C PRO A 210 -10.73 3.66 -11.78
N ASN A 211 -10.21 2.70 -11.01
CA ASN A 211 -10.65 2.41 -9.64
C ASN A 211 -9.88 3.22 -8.58
N GLY A 212 -9.11 4.24 -8.99
CA GLY A 212 -8.39 5.15 -8.09
C GLY A 212 -7.11 4.58 -7.48
N LYS A 213 -6.71 3.35 -7.80
CA LYS A 213 -5.43 2.76 -7.34
C LYS A 213 -4.26 3.27 -8.18
N LEU A 214 -3.08 3.46 -7.57
CA LEU A 214 -1.85 3.80 -8.30
C LEU A 214 -1.61 2.84 -9.47
N ASP A 215 -1.35 3.40 -10.66
CA ASP A 215 -0.98 2.63 -11.84
C ASP A 215 0.55 2.64 -11.99
N ARG A 216 1.21 1.63 -11.38
CA ARG A 216 2.67 1.48 -11.41
C ARG A 216 3.22 1.29 -12.83
N ARG A 217 2.46 0.65 -13.72
CA ARG A 217 2.87 0.39 -15.09
C ARG A 217 2.94 1.69 -15.89
N VAL A 218 1.99 2.60 -15.68
CA VAL A 218 2.02 3.94 -16.26
C VAL A 218 3.08 4.80 -15.58
N ALA A 219 3.22 4.72 -14.25
CA ALA A 219 4.25 5.45 -13.53
C ALA A 219 5.67 5.11 -14.00
N ALA A 220 5.93 3.83 -14.28
CA ALA A 220 7.20 3.31 -14.80
C ALA A 220 7.55 3.82 -16.22
N GLN A 221 6.63 4.48 -16.92
CA GLN A 221 6.88 5.10 -18.23
C GLN A 221 7.21 6.59 -18.14
N ILE A 222 7.03 7.21 -16.97
CA ILE A 222 7.31 8.64 -16.77
C ILE A 222 8.83 8.87 -16.87
N PRO A 223 9.31 9.89 -17.62
CA PRO A 223 10.73 10.22 -17.67
C PRO A 223 11.31 10.48 -16.28
N ARG A 224 12.45 9.87 -15.98
CA ARG A 224 13.11 9.92 -14.67
C ARG A 224 14.52 10.46 -14.77
N THR A 225 15.02 10.96 -13.66
CA THR A 225 16.41 11.37 -13.49
C THR A 225 17.09 10.46 -12.46
N PRO A 226 18.32 9.98 -12.73
CA PRO A 226 19.10 9.26 -11.74
C PRO A 226 19.38 10.11 -10.50
N VAL A 227 19.33 9.49 -9.33
CA VAL A 227 19.68 10.12 -8.06
C VAL A 227 20.79 9.36 -7.35
N ARG A 228 21.58 10.10 -6.57
CA ARG A 228 22.66 9.54 -5.76
C ARG A 228 22.49 9.95 -4.31
N PHE A 229 22.61 8.98 -3.44
CA PHE A 229 22.76 9.24 -2.00
C PHE A 229 24.19 9.72 -1.76
N GLY A 230 24.33 10.74 -0.91
CA GLY A 230 25.61 11.31 -0.52
C GLY A 230 26.46 10.37 0.33
#